data_AF-A0A0P7C1G2-F1
#
_entry.id   AF-A0A0P7C1G2-F1
#
_cell.length_a   1.000
_cell.length_b   1.000
_cell.length_c   1.000
_cell.angle_alpha   90.00
_cell.angle_beta   90.00
_cell.angle_gamma   90.00
#
_symmetry.space_group_name_H-M   'P 1'
#
loop_
_entity.id
_entity.type
_entity.pdbx_description
1 polymer ?
#
loop_
_entity_poly.entity_id
_entity_poly.type
_entity_poly.pdbx_seq_one_letter_code
_entity_poly.pdbx_strand_id
1 'polypeptide(L)'
;MARTASPVGPARPLDPGTEQIQADPAVADLLGVLRRHLAMDVAFLGRLDEQCLLLQVFDGDPAAFGLAPGSTVRRHAALYPTALAHDAPIVIPDTQADRRTAQAPIVQGLGIGSYAAALVYDNDDEVYGLVGCLGRQPRQHLRPRDGQFVDLLAAFLRDAVIDLRRVWESRSHLSRIISDLIDDGGPQIVFQPVVSLADGSIAGVEALSRFPDSHRDPEGWFKVAAQVGLGTELELAAIRHALTALPGLPPSVALSLNAAPATIASGLLGLLRSFGACDRVIVEITEHEYFSTDPVVMRDIQALRSLGTRIAVDDTGTGYAGLEQLIQLRPEIVKLDYLITHLMDVDPARRAVAAAIVSVAREIGGQVIAEGIESTAELRTATEIGIGFGQGYLLGRPARTLRAACSPTPGLFRPGPAPAR
;
A
#
# COMPACT_ATOMS: atom_id res chain seq x y z
N MET A 1 25.84 36.51 12.52
CA MET A 1 24.41 36.51 12.87
C MET A 1 23.87 35.11 12.65
N ALA A 2 23.62 34.36 13.73
CA ALA A 2 23.07 33.01 13.64
C ALA A 2 21.61 33.09 13.17
N ARG A 3 21.27 32.39 12.08
CA ARG A 3 19.87 32.22 11.66
C ARG A 3 19.16 31.43 12.76
N THR A 4 18.21 32.03 13.45
CA THR A 4 17.33 31.32 14.39
C THR A 4 16.55 30.27 13.61
N ALA A 5 16.70 28.99 13.99
CA ALA A 5 15.95 27.90 13.37
C ALA A 5 14.43 28.12 13.55
N SER A 6 13.63 27.79 12.53
CA SER A 6 12.17 27.88 12.59
C SER A 6 11.62 27.10 13.80
N PRO A 7 10.67 27.67 14.56
CA PRO A 7 10.08 27.02 15.74
C PRO A 7 9.26 25.78 15.38
N VAL A 8 8.78 25.73 14.14
CA VAL A 8 8.14 24.58 13.51
C VAL A 8 9.16 23.94 12.58
N GLY A 9 9.43 22.65 12.78
CA GLY A 9 10.26 21.88 11.85
C GLY A 9 9.54 21.72 10.50
N PRO A 10 10.24 21.32 9.42
CA PRO A 10 9.51 20.82 8.25
C PRO A 10 8.51 19.75 8.75
N ALA A 11 7.34 19.68 8.12
CA ALA A 11 6.45 18.54 8.33
C ALA A 11 7.34 17.30 8.19
N ARG A 12 7.52 16.57 9.29
CA ARG A 12 8.10 15.25 9.14
C ARG A 12 7.08 14.49 8.29
N PRO A 13 7.49 13.55 7.44
CA PRO A 13 6.56 12.49 7.12
C PRO A 13 6.09 12.02 8.49
N LEU A 14 4.82 12.26 8.78
CA LEU A 14 4.11 11.28 9.52
C LEU A 14 4.41 9.96 8.79
N ASP A 15 4.69 8.87 9.53
CA ASP A 15 5.06 7.59 8.90
C ASP A 15 4.21 7.32 7.65
N PRO A 16 4.81 6.83 6.55
CA PRO A 16 4.19 6.79 5.24
C PRO A 16 2.72 6.31 5.30
N GLY A 17 1.81 7.09 4.70
CA GLY A 17 0.36 6.80 4.66
C GLY A 17 -0.53 7.69 5.53
N THR A 18 -0.10 8.91 5.85
CA THR A 18 -0.80 9.78 6.82
C THR A 18 -1.63 10.89 6.23
N GLU A 19 -1.72 10.93 4.89
CA GLU A 19 -2.70 11.72 4.18
C GLU A 19 -4.15 11.22 4.45
N GLN A 20 -4.34 10.07 5.10
CA GLN A 20 -5.66 9.43 5.27
C GLN A 20 -5.93 8.81 6.64
N ILE A 21 -5.30 9.27 7.73
CA ILE A 21 -5.88 8.99 9.06
C ILE A 21 -7.00 10.01 9.26
N GLN A 22 -8.15 9.71 8.67
CA GLN A 22 -9.40 10.36 9.00
C GLN A 22 -9.61 10.07 10.48
N ALA A 23 -9.28 11.06 11.33
CA ALA A 23 -9.44 10.95 12.77
C ALA A 23 -10.87 10.45 13.05
N ASP A 24 -11.02 9.60 14.07
CA ASP A 24 -12.33 9.17 14.55
C ASP A 24 -13.26 10.40 14.59
N PRO A 25 -14.41 10.38 13.87
CA PRO A 25 -15.33 11.51 13.82
C PRO A 25 -15.66 12.07 15.21
N ALA A 26 -15.70 11.22 16.24
CA ALA A 26 -15.93 11.63 17.61
C ALA A 26 -14.81 12.54 18.14
N VAL A 27 -13.55 12.27 17.84
CA VAL A 27 -12.40 13.10 18.26
C VAL A 27 -12.45 14.46 17.57
N ALA A 28 -12.74 14.49 16.27
CA ALA A 28 -12.88 15.74 15.52
C ALA A 28 -14.05 16.59 16.06
N ASP A 29 -15.19 15.96 16.37
CA ASP A 29 -16.36 16.63 16.94
C ASP A 29 -16.07 17.25 18.31
N LEU A 30 -15.34 16.55 19.18
CA LEU A 30 -14.91 17.05 20.49
C LEU A 30 -13.96 18.24 20.35
N LEU A 31 -13.01 18.19 19.42
CA LEU A 31 -12.14 19.34 19.11
C LEU A 31 -12.97 20.52 18.61
N GLY A 32 -14.01 20.27 17.81
CA GLY A 32 -14.96 21.30 17.38
C GLY A 32 -15.75 21.91 18.53
N VAL A 33 -16.18 21.10 19.50
CA VAL A 33 -16.81 21.60 20.74
C VAL A 33 -15.85 22.49 21.52
N LEU A 34 -14.59 22.05 21.70
CA LEU A 34 -13.54 22.84 22.35
C LEU A 34 -13.34 24.19 21.68
N ARG A 35 -13.12 24.19 20.36
CA ARG A 35 -12.85 25.39 19.58
C ARG A 35 -14.00 26.40 19.68
N ARG A 36 -15.24 25.93 19.54
CA ARG A 36 -16.44 26.78 19.62
C ARG A 36 -16.65 27.33 21.02
N HIS A 37 -16.43 26.52 22.06
CA HIS A 37 -16.58 26.97 23.46
C HIS A 37 -15.59 28.08 23.82
N LEU A 38 -14.32 27.93 23.40
CA LEU A 38 -13.27 28.92 23.66
C LEU A 38 -13.25 30.08 22.65
N ALA A 39 -14.11 30.05 21.64
CA ALA A 39 -14.12 30.99 20.53
C ALA A 39 -12.73 31.16 19.87
N MET A 40 -12.05 30.05 19.61
CA MET A 40 -10.70 29.99 19.04
C MET A 40 -10.71 29.65 17.55
N ASP A 41 -9.58 29.85 16.88
CA ASP A 41 -9.45 29.67 15.43
C ASP A 41 -9.16 28.20 15.06
N VAL A 42 -8.40 27.50 15.90
CA VAL A 42 -8.02 26.09 15.72
C VAL A 42 -8.07 25.34 17.04
N ALA A 43 -8.60 24.11 17.02
CA ALA A 43 -8.36 23.10 18.06
C ALA A 43 -7.46 22.00 17.50
N PHE A 44 -6.64 21.39 18.35
CA PHE A 44 -5.72 20.33 17.96
C PHE A 44 -5.59 19.25 19.04
N LEU A 45 -5.25 18.04 18.60
CA LEU A 45 -4.69 16.97 19.42
C LEU A 45 -3.32 16.61 18.85
N GLY A 46 -2.31 16.56 19.72
CA GLY A 46 -0.96 16.17 19.34
C GLY A 46 -0.33 15.21 20.33
N ARG A 47 0.48 14.28 19.83
CA ARG A 47 1.22 13.29 20.62
C ARG A 47 2.59 13.84 21.02
N LEU A 48 2.97 13.62 22.27
CA LEU A 48 4.32 13.88 22.73
C LEU A 48 5.27 12.76 22.27
N ASP A 49 6.40 13.16 21.72
CA ASP A 49 7.56 12.34 21.41
C ASP A 49 8.77 12.90 22.17
N GLU A 50 9.87 12.15 22.30
CA GLU A 50 11.00 12.48 23.19
C GLU A 50 11.55 13.91 23.00
N GLN A 51 11.42 14.49 21.80
CA GLN A 51 11.97 15.81 21.46
C GLN A 51 10.95 16.81 20.88
N CYS A 52 9.72 16.40 20.56
CA CYS A 52 8.73 17.27 19.91
C CYS A 52 7.29 16.86 20.18
N LEU A 53 6.36 17.78 19.96
CA LEU A 53 4.92 17.53 19.86
C LEU A 53 4.56 17.32 18.39
N LEU A 54 4.04 16.15 18.05
CA LEU A 54 3.53 15.81 16.72
C LEU A 54 2.03 16.12 16.66
N LEU A 55 1.64 17.12 15.88
CA LEU A 55 0.23 17.52 15.75
C LEU A 55 -0.49 16.56 14.79
N GLN A 56 -1.57 15.93 15.25
CA GLN A 56 -2.19 14.81 14.52
C GLN A 56 -3.59 15.15 14.02
N VAL A 57 -4.43 15.72 14.88
CA VAL A 57 -5.84 16.01 14.55
C VAL A 57 -6.10 17.49 14.74
N PHE A 58 -6.89 18.07 13.84
CA PHE A 58 -7.29 19.47 13.90
C PHE A 58 -8.79 19.62 13.65
N ASP A 59 -9.36 20.67 14.24
CA ASP A 59 -10.63 21.26 13.81
C ASP A 59 -10.44 22.78 13.66
N GLY A 60 -10.96 23.37 12.57
CA GLY A 60 -10.75 24.78 12.22
C GLY A 60 -9.79 24.98 11.05
N ASP A 61 -9.06 26.11 11.03
CA ASP A 61 -8.13 26.48 9.95
C ASP A 61 -6.66 26.44 10.41
N PRO A 62 -6.03 25.24 10.46
CA PRO A 62 -4.62 25.11 10.84
C PRO A 62 -3.67 25.74 9.80
N ALA A 63 -4.09 25.84 8.53
CA ALA A 63 -3.28 26.43 7.46
C ALA A 63 -3.04 27.92 7.69
N ALA A 64 -3.97 28.64 8.33
CA ALA A 64 -3.73 29.99 8.81
C ALA A 64 -2.54 30.07 9.79
N PHE A 65 -2.24 29.02 10.55
CA PHE A 65 -1.07 29.00 11.43
C PHE A 65 0.16 28.37 10.77
N GLY A 66 0.13 28.09 9.46
CA GLY A 66 1.18 27.34 8.79
C GLY A 66 1.33 25.91 9.32
N LEU A 67 0.25 25.36 9.86
CA LEU A 67 0.18 24.01 10.42
C LEU A 67 -0.65 23.10 9.52
N ALA A 68 -0.29 21.83 9.54
CA ALA A 68 -1.01 20.73 8.92
C ALA A 68 -0.85 19.48 9.81
N PRO A 69 -1.73 18.47 9.69
CA PRO A 69 -1.46 17.15 10.25
C PRO A 69 -0.02 16.72 9.95
N GLY A 70 0.74 16.36 10.97
CA GLY A 70 2.15 15.97 10.86
C GLY A 70 3.17 17.05 11.17
N SER A 71 2.70 18.28 11.39
CA SER A 71 3.57 19.36 11.86
C SER A 71 4.20 18.98 13.20
N THR A 72 5.52 19.20 13.31
CA THR A 72 6.26 18.96 14.55
C THR A 72 6.64 20.26 15.22
N VAL A 73 6.28 20.37 16.49
CA VAL A 73 6.61 21.52 17.33
C VAL A 73 7.73 21.13 18.28
N ARG A 74 8.90 21.75 18.14
CA ARG A 74 10.08 21.41 18.93
C ARG A 74 9.95 21.90 20.36
N ARG A 75 10.35 21.08 21.33
CA ARG A 75 10.20 21.36 22.78
C ARG A 75 10.73 22.72 23.21
N HIS A 76 11.92 23.11 22.75
CA HIS A 76 12.56 24.37 23.13
C HIS A 76 11.89 25.63 22.55
N ALA A 77 11.01 25.47 21.55
CA ALA A 77 10.34 26.56 20.88
C ALA A 77 8.85 26.67 21.26
N ALA A 78 8.33 25.74 22.07
CA ALA A 78 6.91 25.49 22.23
C ALA A 78 6.29 26.10 23.50
N LEU A 79 4.94 26.09 23.55
CA LEU A 79 4.15 26.51 24.73
C LEU A 79 3.84 25.36 25.69
N TYR A 80 3.90 24.12 25.21
CA TYR A 80 3.54 22.94 26.00
C TYR A 80 4.49 22.58 27.16
N PRO A 81 5.78 22.98 27.22
CA PRO A 81 6.61 22.79 28.41
C PRO A 81 6.02 23.44 29.65
N THR A 82 5.27 24.53 29.51
CA THR A 82 4.56 25.16 30.63
C THR A 82 3.45 24.25 31.17
N ALA A 83 2.73 23.53 30.30
CA ALA A 83 1.68 22.60 30.72
C ALA A 83 2.27 21.40 31.44
N LEU A 84 3.38 20.85 30.90
CA LEU A 84 4.14 19.76 31.52
C LEU A 84 4.73 20.13 32.88
N ALA A 85 5.16 21.38 33.09
CA ALA A 85 5.79 21.80 34.33
C ALA A 85 4.80 21.94 35.51
N HIS A 86 3.51 22.12 35.22
CA HIS A 86 2.49 22.42 36.22
C HIS A 86 1.43 21.34 36.38
N ASP A 87 1.45 20.31 35.52
CA ASP A 87 0.44 19.24 35.48
C ASP A 87 -1.00 19.78 35.62
N ALA A 88 -1.27 20.85 34.88
CA ALA A 88 -2.52 21.60 34.97
C ALA A 88 -2.87 22.23 33.62
N PRO A 89 -4.16 22.41 33.32
CA PRO A 89 -4.59 23.09 32.11
C PRO A 89 -4.09 24.54 32.11
N ILE A 90 -3.65 24.98 30.94
CA ILE A 90 -3.18 26.35 30.70
C ILE A 90 -4.23 27.07 29.90
N VAL A 91 -4.55 28.29 30.33
CA VAL A 91 -5.35 29.25 29.58
C VAL A 91 -4.61 30.58 29.58
N ILE A 92 -4.38 31.11 28.38
CA ILE A 92 -3.64 32.34 28.14
C ILE A 92 -4.51 33.22 27.22
N PRO A 93 -5.24 34.18 27.80
CA PRO A 93 -6.05 35.14 27.06
C PRO A 93 -5.23 35.97 26.07
N ASP A 94 -4.00 36.33 26.45
CA ASP A 94 -3.10 37.15 25.65
C ASP A 94 -1.68 36.63 25.82
N THR A 95 -1.16 35.96 24.79
CA THR A 95 0.16 35.34 24.79
C THR A 95 1.31 36.34 24.80
N GLN A 96 1.07 37.57 24.32
CA GLN A 96 2.07 38.65 24.29
C GLN A 96 2.16 39.37 25.64
N ALA A 97 1.04 39.45 26.38
CA ALA A 97 1.00 40.01 27.73
C ALA A 97 1.45 39.01 28.83
N ASP A 98 1.37 37.69 28.56
CA ASP A 98 1.72 36.67 29.53
C ASP A 98 3.24 36.43 29.61
N ARG A 99 3.81 36.62 30.81
CA ARG A 99 5.25 36.48 31.06
C ARG A 99 5.80 35.08 30.77
N ARG A 100 4.97 34.04 30.80
CA ARG A 100 5.35 32.64 30.54
C ARG A 100 5.56 32.39 29.04
N THR A 101 4.90 33.17 28.18
CA THR A 101 4.81 32.87 26.74
C THR A 101 5.23 34.00 25.81
N ALA A 102 5.35 35.24 26.30
CA ALA A 102 5.67 36.41 25.49
C ALA A 102 7.01 36.30 24.74
N GLN A 103 7.94 35.50 25.27
CA GLN A 103 9.27 35.25 24.68
C GLN A 103 9.36 33.92 23.92
N ALA A 104 8.26 33.15 23.84
CA ALA A 104 8.27 31.85 23.18
C ALA A 104 8.35 32.02 21.64
N PRO A 105 9.35 31.42 20.96
CA PRO A 105 9.54 31.59 19.51
C PRO A 105 8.31 31.22 18.67
N ILE A 106 7.54 30.21 19.10
CA ILE A 106 6.31 29.79 18.40
C ILE A 106 5.20 30.84 18.41
N VAL A 107 5.12 31.68 19.46
CA VAL A 107 4.08 32.72 19.58
C VAL A 107 4.27 33.76 18.48
N GLN A 108 5.51 34.22 18.29
CA GLN A 108 5.85 35.18 17.25
C GLN A 108 5.84 34.53 15.87
N GLY A 109 6.38 33.30 15.75
CA GLY A 109 6.48 32.59 14.48
C GLY A 109 5.14 32.23 13.86
N LEU A 110 4.14 31.88 14.67
CA LEU A 110 2.81 31.48 14.21
C LEU A 110 1.72 32.55 14.43
N GLY A 111 2.06 33.69 15.05
CA GLY A 111 1.10 34.75 15.35
C GLY A 111 -0.01 34.31 16.30
N ILE A 112 0.35 33.54 17.33
CA ILE A 112 -0.62 33.05 18.34
C ILE A 112 -0.92 34.21 19.28
N GLY A 113 -2.15 34.72 19.29
CA GLY A 113 -2.62 35.76 20.21
C GLY A 113 -3.25 35.21 21.50
N SER A 114 -3.77 34.00 21.47
CA SER A 114 -4.37 33.33 22.64
C SER A 114 -4.16 31.82 22.57
N TYR A 115 -4.02 31.17 23.73
CA TYR A 115 -3.66 29.75 23.83
C TYR A 115 -4.39 29.07 24.98
N ALA A 116 -4.88 27.86 24.76
CA ALA A 116 -5.34 27.00 25.85
C ALA A 116 -4.93 25.55 25.57
N ALA A 117 -4.49 24.80 26.58
CA ALA A 117 -4.13 23.40 26.41
C ALA A 117 -4.15 22.63 27.73
N ALA A 118 -4.36 21.32 27.66
CA ALA A 118 -4.23 20.38 28.78
C ALA A 118 -3.44 19.14 28.33
N LEU A 119 -2.85 18.44 29.29
CA LEU A 119 -2.21 17.15 29.05
C LEU A 119 -3.27 16.08 28.83
N VAL A 120 -3.03 15.21 27.86
CA VAL A 120 -3.83 14.00 27.64
C VAL A 120 -3.00 12.82 28.13
N TYR A 121 -3.62 12.03 28.99
CA TYR A 121 -3.06 10.79 29.53
C TYR A 121 -3.72 9.59 28.84
N ASP A 122 -3.02 8.47 28.77
CA ASP A 122 -3.62 7.19 28.39
C ASP A 122 -4.14 6.41 29.62
N ASN A 123 -4.67 5.20 29.44
CA ASN A 123 -5.22 4.41 30.56
C ASN A 123 -4.16 3.87 31.54
N ASP A 124 -2.88 3.95 31.21
CA ASP A 124 -1.77 3.57 32.11
C ASP A 124 -1.25 4.77 32.92
N ASP A 125 -1.96 5.91 32.87
CA ASP A 125 -1.57 7.20 33.47
C ASP A 125 -0.26 7.77 32.91
N GLU A 126 0.14 7.32 31.72
CA GLU A 126 1.27 7.89 31.00
C GLU A 126 0.84 9.07 30.12
N VAL A 127 1.71 10.06 29.98
CA VAL A 127 1.43 11.26 29.17
C VAL A 127 1.44 10.88 27.70
N TYR A 128 0.26 10.85 27.07
CA TYR A 128 0.13 10.68 25.63
C TYR A 128 0.55 11.93 24.86
N GLY A 129 0.09 13.11 25.30
CA GLY A 129 0.18 14.31 24.47
C GLY A 129 -0.54 15.53 25.03
N LEU A 130 -0.96 16.43 24.13
CA LEU A 130 -1.73 17.62 24.45
C LEU A 130 -2.97 17.77 23.56
N VAL A 131 -4.06 18.20 24.18
CA VAL A 131 -5.20 18.79 23.50
C VAL A 131 -5.21 20.29 23.75
N GLY A 132 -5.52 21.10 22.75
CA GLY A 132 -5.54 22.54 22.94
C GLY A 132 -6.13 23.34 21.80
N CYS A 133 -6.16 24.66 21.98
CA CYS A 133 -6.63 25.63 21.02
C CYS A 133 -5.62 26.77 20.80
N LEU A 134 -5.59 27.24 19.56
CA LEU A 134 -4.85 28.41 19.12
C LEU A 134 -5.83 29.47 18.64
N GLY A 135 -5.61 30.72 19.04
CA GLY A 135 -6.27 31.89 18.48
C GLY A 135 -5.25 32.92 17.99
N ARG A 136 -5.54 33.62 16.89
CA ARG A 136 -4.70 34.70 16.35
C ARG A 136 -4.84 36.01 17.11
N GLN A 137 -5.99 36.23 17.73
CA GLN A 137 -6.32 37.45 18.47
C GLN A 137 -6.36 37.15 19.96
N PRO A 138 -5.97 38.10 20.82
CA PRO A 138 -6.21 37.99 22.26
C PRO A 138 -7.70 37.77 22.57
N ARG A 139 -7.99 36.89 23.52
CA ARG A 139 -9.34 36.52 23.97
C ARG A 139 -9.51 36.88 25.45
N GLN A 140 -9.70 38.17 25.72
CA GLN A 140 -9.81 38.74 27.08
C GLN A 140 -10.98 38.15 27.92
N HIS A 141 -11.94 37.49 27.27
CA HIS A 141 -13.04 36.82 27.96
C HIS A 141 -12.65 35.47 28.57
N LEU A 142 -11.49 34.90 28.20
CA LEU A 142 -11.03 33.62 28.74
C LEU A 142 -10.71 33.74 30.24
N ARG A 143 -11.11 32.73 31.00
CA ARG A 143 -11.04 32.65 32.45
C ARG A 143 -10.38 31.33 32.88
N PRO A 144 -9.91 31.23 34.14
CA PRO A 144 -9.36 29.98 34.66
C PRO A 144 -10.32 28.77 34.56
N ARG A 145 -11.64 28.99 34.66
CA ARG A 145 -12.66 27.92 34.50
C ARG A 145 -12.64 27.28 33.11
N ASP A 146 -12.22 28.02 32.08
CA ASP A 146 -12.15 27.50 30.72
C ASP A 146 -11.02 26.45 30.62
N GLY A 147 -10.04 26.51 31.53
CA GLY A 147 -9.03 25.47 31.68
C GLY A 147 -9.62 24.15 32.18
N GLN A 148 -10.59 24.21 33.10
CA GLN A 148 -11.31 23.02 33.56
C GLN A 148 -12.10 22.35 32.43
N PHE A 149 -12.60 23.14 31.48
CA PHE A 149 -13.27 22.60 30.30
C PHE A 149 -12.30 21.87 29.36
N VAL A 150 -11.12 22.45 29.13
CA VAL A 150 -10.05 21.81 28.35
C VAL A 150 -9.61 20.50 29.01
N ASP A 151 -9.48 20.50 30.34
CA ASP A 151 -9.09 19.35 31.14
C ASP A 151 -10.15 18.23 31.13
N LEU A 152 -11.44 18.59 31.23
CA LEU A 152 -12.55 17.64 31.11
C LEU A 152 -12.55 16.95 29.74
N LEU A 153 -12.28 17.69 28.67
CA LEU A 153 -12.15 17.12 27.33
C LEU A 153 -10.89 16.27 27.20
N ALA A 154 -9.78 16.66 27.83
CA ALA A 154 -8.57 15.83 27.88
C ALA A 154 -8.84 14.48 28.57
N ALA A 155 -9.60 14.48 29.67
CA ALA A 155 -10.02 13.26 30.36
C ALA A 155 -10.94 12.39 29.49
N PHE A 156 -11.87 12.99 28.72
CA PHE A 156 -12.72 12.24 27.79
C PHE A 156 -11.92 11.63 26.63
N LEU A 157 -10.87 12.30 26.17
CA LEU A 157 -10.00 11.81 25.10
C LEU A 157 -9.11 10.65 25.53
N ARG A 158 -8.97 10.35 26.83
CA ARG A 158 -8.14 9.27 27.36
C ARG A 158 -8.43 7.91 26.71
N ASP A 159 -9.70 7.55 26.55
CA ASP A 159 -10.08 6.29 25.90
C ASP A 159 -9.83 6.34 24.38
N ALA A 160 -10.08 7.49 23.74
CA ALA A 160 -9.88 7.67 22.30
C ALA A 160 -8.40 7.65 21.88
N VAL A 161 -7.49 8.11 22.74
CA VAL A 161 -6.05 8.11 22.42
C VAL A 161 -5.41 6.74 22.47
N ILE A 162 -6.03 5.74 23.12
CA ILE A 162 -5.53 4.35 23.16
C ILE A 162 -5.70 3.70 21.80
N ASP A 163 -6.88 3.82 21.20
CA ASP A 163 -7.14 3.27 19.87
C ASP A 163 -6.22 3.93 18.86
N LEU A 164 -6.02 5.24 18.99
CA LEU A 164 -5.06 5.97 18.18
C LEU A 164 -3.65 5.38 18.39
N ARG A 165 -3.12 5.35 19.64
CA ARG A 165 -1.78 4.81 19.97
C ARG A 165 -1.57 3.39 19.46
N ARG A 166 -2.54 2.49 19.66
CA ARG A 166 -2.49 1.09 19.19
C ARG A 166 -2.45 0.98 17.68
N VAL A 167 -3.24 1.78 16.96
CA VAL A 167 -3.24 1.81 15.49
C VAL A 167 -1.87 2.30 14.99
N TRP A 168 -1.29 3.33 15.63
CA TRP A 168 0.05 3.83 15.26
C TRP A 168 1.15 2.82 15.56
N GLU A 169 1.21 2.28 16.78
CA GLU A 169 2.23 1.30 17.16
C GLU A 169 2.16 0.07 16.26
N SER A 170 0.95 -0.40 15.92
CA SER A 170 0.75 -1.50 14.98
C SER A 170 1.24 -1.14 13.57
N ARG A 171 0.94 0.05 13.06
CA ARG A 171 1.36 0.49 11.71
C ARG A 171 2.86 0.75 11.62
N SER A 172 3.47 1.41 12.61
CA SER A 172 4.93 1.62 12.67
C SER A 172 5.67 0.29 12.87
N HIS A 173 5.07 -0.67 13.58
CA HIS A 173 5.62 -2.03 13.67
C HIS A 173 5.57 -2.76 12.31
N LEU A 174 4.43 -2.74 11.62
CA LEU A 174 4.29 -3.35 10.30
C LEU A 174 5.20 -2.68 9.26
N SER A 175 5.29 -1.35 9.25
CA SER A 175 6.21 -0.61 8.39
C SER A 175 7.66 -1.03 8.60
N ARG A 176 8.08 -1.22 9.85
CA ARG A 176 9.44 -1.71 10.17
C ARG A 176 9.67 -3.12 9.65
N ILE A 177 8.74 -4.05 9.91
CA ILE A 177 8.83 -5.43 9.42
C ILE A 177 8.97 -5.45 7.89
N ILE A 178 8.18 -4.64 7.17
CA ILE A 178 8.23 -4.58 5.71
C ILE A 178 9.53 -3.94 5.22
N SER A 179 10.00 -2.87 5.89
CA SER A 179 11.29 -2.25 5.58
C SER A 179 12.44 -3.24 5.76
N ASP A 180 12.49 -3.93 6.90
CA ASP A 180 13.51 -4.94 7.20
C ASP A 180 13.47 -6.07 6.14
N LEU A 181 12.27 -6.53 5.75
CA LEU A 181 12.12 -7.52 4.68
C LEU A 181 12.65 -7.02 3.32
N ILE A 182 12.40 -5.76 2.97
CA ILE A 182 12.90 -5.14 1.73
C ILE A 182 14.43 -5.05 1.78
N ASP A 183 14.98 -4.61 2.90
CA ASP A 183 16.43 -4.47 3.12
C ASP A 183 17.14 -5.84 3.08
N ASP A 184 16.47 -6.90 3.54
CA ASP A 184 16.90 -8.30 3.45
C ASP A 184 16.74 -8.91 2.03
N GLY A 185 16.30 -8.14 1.05
CA GLY A 185 16.20 -8.55 -0.36
C GLY A 185 14.81 -9.04 -0.81
N GLY A 186 13.78 -8.81 0.01
CA GLY A 186 12.39 -9.12 -0.30
C GLY A 186 11.97 -10.57 0.01
N PRO A 187 10.73 -10.96 -0.37
CA PRO A 187 10.22 -12.30 -0.12
C PRO A 187 11.02 -13.36 -0.86
N GLN A 188 10.97 -14.60 -0.36
CA GLN A 188 11.50 -15.76 -1.08
C GLN A 188 10.65 -16.02 -2.32
N ILE A 189 11.27 -16.47 -3.41
CA ILE A 189 10.57 -16.74 -4.66
C ILE A 189 10.49 -18.24 -4.92
N VAL A 190 9.31 -18.72 -5.26
CA VAL A 190 9.09 -20.05 -5.83
C VAL A 190 8.51 -19.93 -7.24
N PHE A 191 8.68 -20.97 -8.05
CA PHE A 191 8.34 -20.93 -9.46
C PHE A 191 7.29 -21.99 -9.78
N GLN A 192 6.21 -21.62 -10.45
CA GLN A 192 5.20 -22.58 -10.91
C GLN A 192 5.21 -22.65 -12.44
N PRO A 193 5.19 -23.85 -13.06
CA PRO A 193 5.25 -23.95 -14.51
C PRO A 193 3.93 -23.57 -15.19
N VAL A 194 4.08 -22.90 -16.32
CA VAL A 194 3.05 -22.70 -17.35
C VAL A 194 3.34 -23.65 -18.50
N VAL A 195 2.38 -24.53 -18.78
CA VAL A 195 2.53 -25.67 -19.69
C VAL A 195 1.69 -25.47 -20.95
N SER A 196 2.28 -25.73 -22.11
CA SER A 196 1.58 -25.84 -23.39
C SER A 196 0.62 -27.04 -23.34
N LEU A 197 -0.66 -26.80 -23.54
CA LEU A 197 -1.68 -27.86 -23.51
C LEU A 197 -1.63 -28.75 -24.76
N ALA A 198 -0.94 -28.31 -25.82
CA ALA A 198 -0.80 -29.06 -27.06
C ALA A 198 0.17 -30.24 -26.94
N ASP A 199 1.29 -30.04 -26.24
CA ASP A 199 2.41 -30.98 -26.22
C ASP A 199 3.05 -31.21 -24.84
N GLY A 200 2.58 -30.52 -23.80
CA GLY A 200 3.10 -30.63 -22.45
C GLY A 200 4.46 -29.96 -22.24
N SER A 201 4.96 -29.20 -23.21
CA SER A 201 6.20 -28.43 -23.05
C SER A 201 6.01 -27.26 -22.09
N ILE A 202 7.07 -26.88 -21.38
CA ILE A 202 7.02 -25.75 -20.44
C ILE A 202 7.31 -24.48 -21.23
N ALA A 203 6.31 -23.60 -21.30
CA ALA A 203 6.37 -22.34 -22.04
C ALA A 203 6.83 -21.17 -21.16
N GLY A 204 6.55 -21.25 -19.86
CA GLY A 204 6.89 -20.22 -18.89
C GLY A 204 6.94 -20.76 -17.47
N VAL A 205 7.37 -19.91 -16.56
CA VAL A 205 7.23 -20.09 -15.12
C VAL A 205 6.78 -18.79 -14.48
N GLU A 206 5.87 -18.86 -13.53
CA GLU A 206 5.45 -17.72 -12.73
C GLU A 206 6.26 -17.64 -11.45
N ALA A 207 6.81 -16.46 -11.15
CA ALA A 207 7.48 -16.17 -9.90
C ALA A 207 6.47 -15.78 -8.82
N LEU A 208 6.36 -16.62 -7.79
CA LEU A 208 5.41 -16.47 -6.70
C LEU A 208 6.14 -16.15 -5.39
N SER A 209 5.73 -15.07 -4.74
CA SER A 209 6.31 -14.64 -3.46
C SER A 209 5.91 -15.58 -2.31
N ARG A 210 6.85 -15.82 -1.40
CA ARG A 210 6.68 -16.57 -0.15
C ARG A 210 7.29 -15.76 0.98
N PHE A 211 6.44 -15.40 1.94
CA PHE A 211 6.82 -14.60 3.10
C PHE A 211 7.17 -15.49 4.29
N PRO A 212 7.93 -14.97 5.29
CA PRO A 212 8.41 -15.77 6.41
C PRO A 212 7.31 -16.30 7.36
N ASP A 213 6.17 -15.62 7.42
CA ASP A 213 5.08 -15.90 8.36
C ASP A 213 3.88 -16.58 7.66
N SER A 214 3.28 -17.57 8.32
CA SER A 214 2.15 -18.36 7.81
C SER A 214 0.78 -17.76 8.13
N HIS A 215 0.72 -16.66 8.89
CA HIS A 215 -0.54 -16.02 9.29
C HIS A 215 -1.17 -15.13 8.21
N ARG A 216 -0.43 -14.75 7.17
CA ARG A 216 -0.94 -14.00 6.01
C ARG A 216 -0.54 -14.72 4.72
N ASP A 217 -1.47 -14.76 3.78
CA ASP A 217 -1.14 -15.10 2.40
C ASP A 217 -0.27 -13.99 1.77
N PRO A 218 0.38 -14.26 0.63
CA PRO A 218 1.17 -13.26 -0.07
C PRO A 218 0.41 -11.97 -0.40
N GLU A 219 -0.86 -12.07 -0.79
CA GLU A 219 -1.71 -10.92 -1.08
C GLU A 219 -1.89 -10.01 0.15
N GLY A 220 -2.13 -10.60 1.32
CA GLY A 220 -2.23 -9.87 2.59
C GLY A 220 -0.96 -9.09 2.94
N TRP A 221 0.23 -9.59 2.57
CA TRP A 221 1.49 -8.86 2.74
C TRP A 221 1.59 -7.64 1.84
N PHE A 222 1.31 -7.80 0.55
CA PHE A 222 1.33 -6.67 -0.40
C PHE A 222 0.28 -5.62 -0.04
N LYS A 223 -0.92 -6.03 0.38
CA LYS A 223 -1.97 -5.13 0.85
C LYS A 223 -1.54 -4.33 2.08
N VAL A 224 -0.91 -4.98 3.06
CA VAL A 224 -0.40 -4.27 4.25
C VAL A 224 0.75 -3.33 3.87
N ALA A 225 1.64 -3.73 2.96
CA ALA A 225 2.70 -2.87 2.45
C ALA A 225 2.14 -1.62 1.76
N ALA A 226 1.13 -1.77 0.90
CA ALA A 226 0.44 -0.65 0.29
C ALA A 226 -0.21 0.27 1.34
N GLN A 227 -0.85 -0.30 2.36
CA GLN A 227 -1.46 0.47 3.46
C GLN A 227 -0.46 1.31 4.24
N VAL A 228 0.80 0.88 4.37
CA VAL A 228 1.88 1.63 5.05
C VAL A 228 2.80 2.37 4.08
N GLY A 229 2.41 2.50 2.81
CA GLY A 229 3.15 3.26 1.79
C GLY A 229 4.48 2.63 1.36
N LEU A 230 4.63 1.31 1.50
CA LEU A 230 5.80 0.53 1.06
C LEU A 230 5.44 -0.53 -0.01
N GLY A 231 4.26 -0.43 -0.62
CA GLY A 231 3.73 -1.43 -1.55
C GLY A 231 4.61 -1.59 -2.80
N THR A 232 4.92 -0.48 -3.47
CA THR A 232 5.76 -0.45 -4.67
C THR A 232 7.17 -0.93 -4.40
N GLU A 233 7.77 -0.53 -3.28
CA GLU A 233 9.11 -0.93 -2.88
C GLU A 233 9.19 -2.44 -2.63
N LEU A 234 8.17 -3.00 -1.97
CA LEU A 234 8.09 -4.44 -1.72
C LEU A 234 7.93 -5.25 -3.02
N GLU A 235 7.08 -4.80 -3.94
CA GLU A 235 6.92 -5.44 -5.25
C GLU A 235 8.21 -5.39 -6.06
N LEU A 236 8.89 -4.23 -6.12
CA LEU A 236 10.18 -4.10 -6.79
C LEU A 236 11.25 -5.00 -6.16
N ALA A 237 11.24 -5.18 -4.83
CA ALA A 237 12.14 -6.10 -4.14
C ALA A 237 11.85 -7.56 -4.55
N ALA A 238 10.58 -7.97 -4.56
CA ALA A 238 10.16 -9.30 -5.01
C ALA A 238 10.55 -9.57 -6.48
N ILE A 239 10.28 -8.61 -7.37
CA ILE A 239 10.66 -8.67 -8.79
C ILE A 239 12.18 -8.78 -8.94
N ARG A 240 12.95 -7.97 -8.22
CA ARG A 240 14.41 -8.02 -8.23
C ARG A 240 14.93 -9.38 -7.79
N HIS A 241 14.34 -9.96 -6.73
CA HIS A 241 14.69 -11.30 -6.26
C HIS A 241 14.39 -12.34 -7.35
N ALA A 242 13.19 -12.31 -7.94
CA ALA A 242 12.82 -13.24 -9.01
C ALA A 242 13.77 -13.17 -10.22
N LEU A 243 14.18 -11.96 -10.61
CA LEU A 243 15.13 -11.73 -11.70
C LEU A 243 16.52 -12.30 -11.45
N THR A 244 16.93 -12.52 -10.18
CA THR A 244 18.22 -13.18 -9.89
C THR A 244 18.26 -14.62 -10.39
N ALA A 245 17.10 -15.28 -10.58
CA ALA A 245 17.01 -16.63 -11.10
C ALA A 245 17.07 -16.68 -12.64
N LEU A 246 16.89 -15.55 -13.32
CA LEU A 246 16.78 -15.48 -14.79
C LEU A 246 17.94 -16.16 -15.55
N PRO A 247 19.22 -16.07 -15.12
CA PRO A 247 20.32 -16.78 -15.80
C PRO A 247 20.17 -18.30 -15.83
N GLY A 248 19.42 -18.88 -14.88
CA GLY A 248 19.12 -20.31 -14.82
C GLY A 248 17.91 -20.73 -15.67
N LEU A 249 17.22 -19.78 -16.31
CA LEU A 249 15.99 -20.04 -17.06
C LEU A 249 16.30 -20.44 -18.51
N PRO A 250 15.81 -21.60 -19.00
CA PRO A 250 16.06 -22.04 -20.38
C PRO A 250 15.63 -20.98 -21.41
N PRO A 251 16.37 -20.76 -22.51
CA PRO A 251 16.12 -19.66 -23.44
C PRO A 251 14.69 -19.56 -24.02
N SER A 252 14.02 -20.71 -24.19
CA SER A 252 12.66 -20.78 -24.72
C SER A 252 11.57 -20.57 -23.67
N VAL A 253 11.93 -20.43 -22.39
CA VAL A 253 10.99 -20.31 -21.26
C VAL A 253 10.95 -18.86 -20.80
N ALA A 254 9.74 -18.35 -20.62
CA ALA A 254 9.48 -17.01 -20.10
C ALA A 254 9.40 -16.98 -18.57
N LEU A 255 9.74 -15.85 -17.96
CA LEU A 255 9.51 -15.58 -16.54
C LEU A 255 8.33 -14.63 -16.39
N SER A 256 7.26 -15.08 -15.77
CA SER A 256 6.12 -14.26 -15.39
C SER A 256 6.37 -13.56 -14.05
N LEU A 257 6.08 -12.27 -13.99
CA LEU A 257 6.27 -11.39 -12.84
C LEU A 257 5.03 -10.55 -12.58
N ASN A 258 4.47 -10.67 -11.39
CA ASN A 258 3.35 -9.84 -10.93
C ASN A 258 3.81 -8.39 -10.66
N ALA A 259 3.07 -7.40 -11.16
CA ALA A 259 3.33 -5.99 -10.90
C ALA A 259 2.05 -5.15 -10.93
N ALA A 260 1.81 -4.37 -9.89
CA ALA A 260 0.75 -3.37 -9.88
C ALA A 260 1.04 -2.21 -10.85
N PRO A 261 0.01 -1.49 -11.34
CA PRO A 261 0.19 -0.29 -12.16
C PRO A 261 1.16 0.74 -11.55
N ALA A 262 1.08 0.99 -10.24
CA ALA A 262 2.01 1.88 -9.54
C ALA A 262 3.47 1.44 -9.65
N THR A 263 3.73 0.12 -9.58
CA THR A 263 5.08 -0.45 -9.72
C THR A 263 5.62 -0.32 -11.14
N ILE A 264 4.76 -0.46 -12.15
CA ILE A 264 5.12 -0.24 -13.55
C ILE A 264 5.60 1.21 -13.76
N ALA A 265 4.85 2.19 -13.26
CA ALA A 265 5.17 3.61 -13.36
C ALA A 265 6.38 4.05 -12.51
N SER A 266 6.74 3.28 -11.48
CA SER A 266 7.77 3.65 -10.49
C SER A 266 9.18 3.13 -10.80
N GLY A 267 9.40 2.53 -11.97
CA GLY A 267 10.76 2.18 -12.43
C GLY A 267 10.98 0.73 -12.84
N LEU A 268 9.92 -0.08 -12.98
CA LEU A 268 10.02 -1.46 -13.47
C LEU A 268 10.83 -1.56 -14.77
N LEU A 269 10.60 -0.66 -15.73
CA LEU A 269 11.34 -0.60 -16.99
C LEU A 269 12.86 -0.50 -16.77
N GLY A 270 13.30 0.40 -15.88
CA GLY A 270 14.72 0.56 -15.55
C GLY A 270 15.30 -0.70 -14.91
N LEU A 271 14.53 -1.35 -14.03
CA LEU A 271 14.91 -2.60 -13.41
C LEU A 271 15.07 -3.72 -14.43
N LEU A 272 14.07 -3.99 -15.28
CA LEU A 272 14.16 -5.05 -16.29
C LEU A 272 15.32 -4.82 -17.27
N ARG A 273 15.58 -3.56 -17.67
CA ARG A 273 16.73 -3.21 -18.51
C ARG A 273 18.06 -3.51 -17.84
N SER A 274 18.19 -3.23 -16.55
CA SER A 274 19.43 -3.51 -15.80
C SER A 274 19.78 -4.99 -15.72
N PHE A 275 18.79 -5.88 -15.81
CA PHE A 275 18.97 -7.33 -15.88
C PHE A 275 19.02 -7.88 -17.31
N GLY A 276 18.82 -7.06 -18.34
CA GLY A 276 18.70 -7.53 -19.73
C GLY A 276 17.52 -8.50 -19.91
N ALA A 277 16.43 -8.29 -19.16
CA ALA A 277 15.36 -9.27 -19.00
C ALA A 277 14.12 -9.01 -19.87
N CYS A 278 14.07 -7.87 -20.58
CA CYS A 278 12.84 -7.36 -21.19
C CYS A 278 12.17 -8.37 -22.14
N ASP A 279 12.93 -9.03 -23.01
CA ASP A 279 12.44 -10.00 -23.99
C ASP A 279 12.17 -11.42 -23.41
N ARG A 280 12.54 -11.64 -22.14
CA ARG A 280 12.40 -12.91 -21.43
C ARG A 280 11.28 -12.91 -20.39
N VAL A 281 10.64 -11.76 -20.18
CA VAL A 281 9.67 -11.55 -19.11
C VAL A 281 8.25 -11.35 -19.64
N ILE A 282 7.28 -11.86 -18.89
CA ILE A 282 5.87 -11.49 -18.98
C ILE A 282 5.55 -10.70 -17.71
N VAL A 283 5.00 -9.50 -17.85
CA VAL A 283 4.52 -8.70 -16.71
C VAL A 283 3.02 -8.92 -16.57
N GLU A 284 2.62 -9.46 -15.41
CA GLU A 284 1.24 -9.76 -15.08
C GLU A 284 0.67 -8.59 -14.27
N ILE A 285 -0.34 -7.93 -14.84
CA ILE A 285 -1.00 -6.77 -14.24
C ILE A 285 -2.18 -7.30 -13.43
N THR A 286 -2.12 -7.12 -12.11
CA THR A 286 -3.17 -7.57 -11.18
C THR A 286 -4.38 -6.62 -11.19
N GLU A 287 -5.58 -7.16 -10.97
CA GLU A 287 -6.86 -6.47 -11.19
C GLU A 287 -7.27 -5.44 -10.12
N HIS A 288 -6.63 -5.48 -8.94
CA HIS A 288 -7.14 -4.82 -7.72
C HIS A 288 -6.93 -3.29 -7.67
N GLU A 289 -6.08 -2.74 -8.53
CA GLU A 289 -5.99 -1.30 -8.73
C GLU A 289 -6.71 -0.96 -10.02
N TYR A 290 -7.83 -0.24 -9.91
CA TYR A 290 -8.62 0.26 -11.03
C TYR A 290 -7.65 0.74 -12.11
N PHE A 291 -7.65 0.07 -13.26
CA PHE A 291 -6.80 0.45 -14.38
C PHE A 291 -7.34 1.78 -14.90
N SER A 292 -6.91 2.86 -14.25
CA SER A 292 -7.14 4.18 -14.78
C SER A 292 -6.35 4.24 -16.09
N THR A 293 -6.89 4.97 -17.06
CA THR A 293 -6.18 5.32 -18.29
C THR A 293 -5.05 6.31 -18.00
N ASP A 294 -4.28 6.07 -16.92
CA ASP A 294 -3.11 6.84 -16.53
C ASP A 294 -2.15 6.84 -17.71
N PRO A 295 -1.92 8.02 -18.33
CA PRO A 295 -1.04 8.12 -19.47
C PRO A 295 0.39 7.67 -19.16
N VAL A 296 0.83 7.77 -17.89
CA VAL A 296 2.16 7.36 -17.45
C VAL A 296 2.28 5.83 -17.48
N VAL A 297 1.34 5.12 -16.86
CA VAL A 297 1.32 3.64 -16.86
C VAL A 297 1.25 3.12 -18.29
N MET A 298 0.35 3.66 -19.12
CA MET A 298 0.23 3.25 -20.52
C MET A 298 1.51 3.50 -21.33
N ARG A 299 2.17 4.64 -21.12
CA ARG A 299 3.45 4.94 -21.78
C ARG A 299 4.52 3.92 -21.38
N ASP A 300 4.61 3.58 -20.11
CA ASP A 300 5.64 2.69 -19.60
C ASP A 300 5.38 1.23 -20.00
N ILE A 301 4.11 0.81 -20.08
CA ILE A 301 3.70 -0.47 -20.70
C ILE A 301 4.14 -0.52 -22.17
N GLN A 302 3.92 0.54 -22.94
CA GLN A 302 4.36 0.58 -24.35
C GLN A 302 5.89 0.56 -24.47
N ALA A 303 6.60 1.21 -23.54
CA ALA A 303 8.05 1.14 -23.49
C ALA A 303 8.56 -0.28 -23.19
N LEU A 304 7.93 -1.00 -22.25
CA LEU A 304 8.20 -2.40 -21.96
C LEU A 304 7.98 -3.28 -23.21
N ARG A 305 6.83 -3.13 -23.88
CA ARG A 305 6.52 -3.84 -25.13
C ARG A 305 7.54 -3.59 -26.23
N SER A 306 8.00 -2.34 -26.38
CA SER A 306 9.01 -1.99 -27.39
C SER A 306 10.35 -2.71 -27.20
N LEU A 307 10.61 -3.23 -26.00
CA LEU A 307 11.79 -4.02 -25.64
C LEU A 307 11.53 -5.53 -25.62
N GLY A 308 10.35 -5.98 -26.05
CA GLY A 308 9.98 -7.39 -26.14
C GLY A 308 9.26 -7.96 -24.91
N THR A 309 8.98 -7.15 -23.89
CA THR A 309 8.19 -7.60 -22.73
C THR A 309 6.75 -7.83 -23.14
N ARG A 310 6.21 -8.99 -22.76
CA ARG A 310 4.80 -9.31 -22.93
C ARG A 310 4.01 -8.89 -21.71
N ILE A 311 2.76 -8.53 -21.91
CA ILE A 311 1.83 -8.12 -20.87
C ILE A 311 0.77 -9.20 -20.72
N ALA A 312 0.51 -9.59 -19.48
CA ALA A 312 -0.62 -10.41 -19.11
C ALA A 312 -1.61 -9.60 -18.26
N VAL A 313 -2.88 -9.95 -18.36
CA VAL A 313 -3.91 -9.55 -17.39
C VAL A 313 -4.25 -10.78 -16.57
N ASP A 314 -4.16 -10.63 -15.24
CA ASP A 314 -4.45 -11.71 -14.30
C ASP A 314 -5.93 -11.80 -13.93
N ASP A 315 -6.36 -12.93 -13.36
CA ASP A 315 -7.70 -13.15 -12.78
C ASP A 315 -8.90 -12.77 -13.68
N THR A 316 -8.77 -12.94 -15.01
CA THR A 316 -9.80 -12.47 -15.93
C THR A 316 -11.07 -13.30 -15.82
N GLY A 317 -12.15 -12.67 -15.35
CA GLY A 317 -13.53 -13.16 -15.44
C GLY A 317 -14.32 -13.20 -14.11
N THR A 318 -13.73 -12.68 -13.03
CA THR A 318 -14.34 -12.50 -11.70
C THR A 318 -14.91 -11.08 -11.51
N GLY A 319 -15.44 -10.43 -12.54
CA GLY A 319 -16.06 -9.11 -12.40
C GLY A 319 -16.15 -8.29 -13.69
N TYR A 320 -16.59 -7.03 -13.55
CA TYR A 320 -16.69 -6.09 -14.68
C TYR A 320 -15.32 -5.54 -15.14
N ALA A 321 -14.31 -5.53 -14.27
CA ALA A 321 -13.01 -4.90 -14.54
C ALA A 321 -12.16 -5.65 -15.59
N GLY A 322 -12.21 -6.98 -15.62
CA GLY A 322 -11.37 -7.79 -16.51
C GLY A 322 -11.63 -7.53 -18.00
N LEU A 323 -12.89 -7.40 -18.43
CA LEU A 323 -13.22 -7.14 -19.84
C LEU A 323 -12.78 -5.74 -20.30
N GLU A 324 -12.89 -4.74 -19.44
CA GLU A 324 -12.42 -3.38 -19.75
C GLU A 324 -10.89 -3.37 -19.92
N GLN A 325 -10.17 -4.06 -19.03
CA GLN A 325 -8.72 -4.20 -19.14
C GLN A 325 -8.30 -4.90 -20.44
N LEU A 326 -8.99 -5.97 -20.86
CA LEU A 326 -8.70 -6.62 -22.15
C LEU A 326 -8.82 -5.64 -23.34
N ILE A 327 -9.83 -4.78 -23.33
CA ILE A 327 -10.07 -3.80 -24.40
C ILE A 327 -8.98 -2.73 -24.43
N GLN A 328 -8.62 -2.21 -23.25
CA GLN A 328 -7.67 -1.09 -23.13
C GLN A 328 -6.22 -1.54 -23.32
N LEU A 329 -5.82 -2.63 -22.66
CA LEU A 329 -4.44 -3.12 -22.66
C LEU A 329 -4.12 -3.95 -23.89
N ARG A 330 -5.09 -4.70 -24.42
CA ARG A 330 -4.93 -5.71 -25.47
C ARG A 330 -3.73 -6.62 -25.16
N PRO A 331 -3.74 -7.35 -24.04
CA PRO A 331 -2.58 -8.08 -23.57
C PRO A 331 -2.23 -9.25 -24.51
N GLU A 332 -0.95 -9.61 -24.53
CA GLU A 332 -0.49 -10.80 -25.26
C GLU A 332 -0.92 -12.09 -24.55
N ILE A 333 -1.19 -12.02 -23.24
CA ILE A 333 -1.61 -13.15 -22.39
C ILE A 333 -2.84 -12.77 -21.57
N VAL A 334 -3.81 -13.66 -21.49
CA VAL A 334 -5.00 -13.54 -20.63
C VAL A 334 -5.01 -14.74 -19.69
N LYS A 335 -4.92 -14.51 -18.39
CA LYS A 335 -4.96 -15.57 -17.38
C LYS A 335 -6.41 -15.73 -16.91
N LEU A 336 -6.95 -16.92 -17.12
CA LEU A 336 -8.32 -17.28 -16.77
C LEU A 336 -8.33 -17.79 -15.33
N ASP A 337 -9.01 -17.05 -14.47
CA ASP A 337 -9.09 -17.32 -13.03
C ASP A 337 -9.54 -18.75 -12.70
N TYR A 338 -9.07 -19.24 -11.56
CA TYR A 338 -9.42 -20.55 -11.01
C TYR A 338 -10.94 -20.73 -10.84
N LEU A 339 -11.72 -19.70 -10.48
CA LEU A 339 -13.16 -19.84 -10.30
C LEU A 339 -13.89 -20.19 -11.60
N ILE A 340 -13.32 -19.84 -12.76
CA ILE A 340 -13.86 -20.25 -14.07
C ILE A 340 -13.29 -21.59 -14.49
N THR A 341 -12.00 -21.82 -14.29
CA THR A 341 -11.35 -23.08 -14.70
C THR A 341 -11.84 -24.28 -13.89
N HIS A 342 -12.01 -24.11 -12.57
CA HIS A 342 -12.46 -25.17 -11.69
C HIS A 342 -13.83 -25.70 -12.14
N LEU A 343 -14.03 -27.02 -12.18
CA LEU A 343 -15.30 -27.67 -12.55
C LEU A 343 -15.86 -27.29 -13.94
N MET A 344 -15.07 -26.69 -14.84
CA MET A 344 -15.54 -26.31 -16.18
C MET A 344 -15.95 -27.51 -17.06
N ASP A 345 -15.49 -28.70 -16.71
CA ASP A 345 -15.81 -29.98 -17.34
C ASP A 345 -17.24 -30.45 -17.05
N VAL A 346 -17.84 -29.97 -15.95
CA VAL A 346 -19.23 -30.29 -15.57
C VAL A 346 -20.18 -29.10 -15.63
N ASP A 347 -19.68 -27.88 -15.42
CA ASP A 347 -20.50 -26.65 -15.44
C ASP A 347 -20.51 -26.01 -16.84
N PRO A 348 -21.65 -26.02 -17.56
CA PRO A 348 -21.76 -25.42 -18.89
C PRO A 348 -21.62 -23.88 -18.87
N ALA A 349 -21.95 -23.20 -17.77
CA ALA A 349 -21.83 -21.75 -17.68
C ALA A 349 -20.35 -21.33 -17.62
N ARG A 350 -19.55 -21.99 -16.76
CA ARG A 350 -18.09 -21.78 -16.70
C ARG A 350 -17.44 -22.05 -18.04
N ARG A 351 -17.84 -23.15 -18.70
CA ARG A 351 -17.36 -23.50 -20.05
C ARG A 351 -17.68 -22.43 -21.09
N ALA A 352 -18.90 -21.90 -21.08
CA ALA A 352 -19.33 -20.87 -22.02
C ALA A 352 -18.57 -19.55 -21.81
N VAL A 353 -18.34 -19.16 -20.55
CA VAL A 353 -17.54 -17.97 -20.20
C VAL A 353 -16.10 -18.14 -20.67
N ALA A 354 -15.46 -19.28 -20.37
CA ALA A 354 -14.11 -19.59 -20.83
C ALA A 354 -14.00 -19.53 -22.37
N ALA A 355 -14.96 -20.11 -23.10
CA ALA A 355 -14.99 -20.07 -24.56
C ALA A 355 -15.15 -18.64 -25.11
N ALA A 356 -15.95 -17.80 -24.45
CA ALA A 356 -16.09 -16.39 -24.82
C ALA A 356 -14.78 -15.63 -24.62
N ILE A 357 -14.09 -15.83 -23.49
CA ILE A 357 -12.79 -15.21 -23.20
C ILE A 357 -11.74 -15.65 -24.23
N VAL A 358 -11.68 -16.95 -24.59
CA VAL A 358 -10.81 -17.45 -25.65
C VAL A 358 -11.10 -16.76 -26.99
N SER A 359 -12.38 -16.59 -27.33
CA SER A 359 -12.75 -15.87 -28.55
C SER A 359 -12.27 -14.42 -28.52
N VAL A 360 -12.49 -13.70 -27.41
CA VAL A 360 -12.07 -12.29 -27.26
C VAL A 360 -10.56 -12.17 -27.34
N ALA A 361 -9.82 -13.00 -26.59
CA ALA A 361 -8.36 -13.02 -26.58
C ALA A 361 -7.81 -13.23 -27.99
N ARG A 362 -8.39 -14.15 -28.76
CA ARG A 362 -7.98 -14.39 -30.15
C ARG A 362 -8.19 -13.16 -31.04
N GLU A 363 -9.32 -12.46 -30.93
CA GLU A 363 -9.59 -11.26 -31.74
C GLU A 363 -8.63 -10.09 -31.43
N ILE A 364 -8.13 -9.99 -30.19
CA ILE A 364 -7.10 -9.01 -29.81
C ILE A 364 -5.67 -9.51 -30.05
N GLY A 365 -5.48 -10.74 -30.52
CA GLY A 365 -4.17 -11.35 -30.79
C GLY A 365 -3.45 -11.92 -29.57
N GLY A 366 -4.15 -12.08 -28.43
CA GLY A 366 -3.63 -12.67 -27.21
C GLY A 366 -3.84 -14.20 -27.13
N GLN A 367 -3.18 -14.82 -26.15
CA GLN A 367 -3.32 -16.25 -25.82
C GLN A 367 -3.88 -16.41 -24.41
N VAL A 368 -4.62 -17.49 -24.17
CA VAL A 368 -5.21 -17.78 -22.85
C VAL A 368 -4.38 -18.80 -22.08
N ILE A 369 -4.14 -18.52 -20.80
CA ILE A 369 -3.64 -19.47 -19.79
C ILE A 369 -4.83 -19.82 -18.88
N ALA A 370 -5.17 -21.10 -18.73
CA ALA A 370 -6.12 -21.54 -17.71
C ALA A 370 -5.42 -21.83 -16.38
N GLU A 371 -5.83 -21.15 -15.33
CA GLU A 371 -5.24 -21.28 -14.00
C GLU A 371 -5.96 -22.28 -13.10
N GLY A 372 -5.18 -22.92 -12.22
CA GLY A 372 -5.68 -23.88 -11.25
C GLY A 372 -6.31 -25.13 -11.87
N ILE A 373 -5.72 -25.66 -12.95
CA ILE A 373 -6.07 -26.98 -13.47
C ILE A 373 -5.65 -28.06 -12.45
N GLU A 374 -6.61 -28.78 -11.88
CA GLU A 374 -6.37 -29.81 -10.86
C GLU A 374 -6.75 -31.22 -11.31
N SER A 375 -7.58 -31.35 -12.35
CA SER A 375 -8.05 -32.64 -12.87
C SER A 375 -7.80 -32.83 -14.37
N THR A 376 -7.67 -34.09 -14.79
CA THR A 376 -7.52 -34.43 -16.22
C THR A 376 -8.77 -34.10 -17.03
N ALA A 377 -9.94 -34.02 -16.39
CA ALA A 377 -11.19 -33.59 -17.00
C ALA A 377 -11.17 -32.09 -17.32
N GLU A 378 -10.77 -31.24 -16.37
CA GLU A 378 -10.57 -29.79 -16.60
C GLU A 378 -9.52 -29.54 -17.68
N LEU A 379 -8.38 -30.23 -17.63
CA LEU A 379 -7.32 -30.15 -18.66
C LEU A 379 -7.88 -30.46 -20.06
N ARG A 380 -8.64 -31.54 -20.18
CA ARG A 380 -9.25 -31.96 -21.44
C ARG A 380 -10.24 -30.90 -21.93
N THR A 381 -11.12 -30.43 -21.06
CA THR A 381 -12.12 -29.40 -21.41
C THR A 381 -11.45 -28.08 -21.81
N ALA A 382 -10.43 -27.62 -21.09
CA ALA A 382 -9.65 -26.43 -21.46
C ALA A 382 -9.04 -26.57 -22.87
N THR A 383 -8.45 -27.74 -23.16
CA THR A 383 -7.89 -28.05 -24.48
C THR A 383 -8.97 -28.05 -25.58
N GLU A 384 -10.13 -28.67 -25.33
CA GLU A 384 -11.26 -28.74 -26.28
C GLU A 384 -11.85 -27.37 -26.62
N ILE A 385 -11.81 -26.41 -25.68
CA ILE A 385 -12.27 -25.02 -25.88
C ILE A 385 -11.23 -24.19 -26.67
N GLY A 386 -10.01 -24.70 -26.83
CA GLY A 386 -8.93 -24.02 -27.55
C GLY A 386 -8.03 -23.16 -26.65
N ILE A 387 -7.98 -23.42 -25.34
CA ILE A 387 -7.00 -22.80 -24.44
C ILE A 387 -5.61 -23.37 -24.79
N GLY A 388 -4.64 -22.48 -25.00
CA GLY A 388 -3.30 -22.87 -25.46
C GLY A 388 -2.36 -23.30 -24.34
N PHE A 389 -2.51 -22.71 -23.15
CA PHE A 389 -1.61 -22.91 -22.02
C PHE A 389 -2.39 -23.13 -20.72
N GLY A 390 -1.76 -23.78 -19.75
CA GLY A 390 -2.35 -23.95 -18.44
C GLY A 390 -1.32 -23.97 -17.32
N GLN A 391 -1.81 -23.65 -16.13
CA GLN A 391 -1.09 -23.69 -14.87
C GLN A 391 -2.00 -24.33 -13.82
N GLY A 392 -1.43 -25.11 -12.91
CA GLY A 392 -2.21 -25.78 -11.87
C GLY A 392 -1.49 -26.99 -11.30
N TYR A 393 -1.99 -27.53 -10.18
CA TYR A 393 -1.30 -28.60 -9.46
C TYR A 393 -1.21 -29.92 -10.24
N LEU A 394 -2.10 -30.15 -11.20
CA LEU A 394 -1.99 -31.28 -12.13
C LEU A 394 -0.77 -31.13 -13.05
N LEU A 395 -0.49 -29.89 -13.48
CA LEU A 395 0.54 -29.56 -14.47
C LEU A 395 1.91 -29.33 -13.83
N GLY A 396 1.94 -28.84 -12.60
CA GLY A 396 3.13 -28.70 -11.78
C GLY A 396 2.88 -27.81 -10.56
N ARG A 397 3.40 -28.21 -9.40
CA ARG A 397 3.31 -27.43 -8.16
C ARG A 397 4.41 -26.36 -8.10
N PRO A 398 4.20 -25.26 -7.38
CA PRO A 398 5.26 -24.28 -7.11
C PRO A 398 6.50 -24.94 -6.50
N ALA A 399 7.68 -24.63 -7.04
CA ALA A 399 8.94 -25.23 -6.65
C ALA A 399 10.02 -24.17 -6.37
N ARG A 400 10.91 -24.45 -5.41
CA ARG A 400 11.97 -23.50 -4.99
C ARG A 400 13.06 -23.25 -6.03
N THR A 401 13.14 -24.07 -7.09
CA THR A 401 14.19 -23.95 -8.10
C THR A 401 13.60 -24.01 -9.50
N LEU A 402 14.17 -23.23 -10.42
CA LEU A 402 13.79 -23.27 -11.83
C LEU A 402 13.95 -24.65 -12.43
N ARG A 403 14.97 -25.43 -12.04
CA ARG A 403 15.16 -26.81 -12.51
C ARG A 403 13.96 -27.69 -12.17
N ALA A 404 13.46 -27.59 -10.94
CA ALA A 404 12.30 -28.37 -10.51
C ALA A 404 11.01 -27.89 -11.18
N ALA A 405 10.82 -26.57 -11.30
CA ALA A 405 9.66 -25.99 -11.98
C ALA A 405 9.66 -26.32 -13.49
N CYS A 406 10.83 -26.30 -14.13
CA CYS A 406 11.01 -26.59 -15.55
C CYS A 406 11.11 -28.10 -15.86
N SER A 407 10.63 -28.97 -14.97
CA SER A 407 10.58 -30.42 -15.20
C SER A 407 9.17 -30.82 -15.67
N PRO A 408 9.00 -31.44 -16.87
CA PRO A 408 7.69 -31.86 -17.35
C PRO A 408 7.04 -32.88 -16.42
N THR A 409 5.72 -32.82 -16.26
CA THR A 409 4.96 -33.82 -15.49
C THR A 409 4.91 -35.15 -16.25
N PRO A 410 5.55 -36.23 -15.74
CA PRO A 410 5.66 -37.48 -16.49
C PRO A 410 4.29 -38.13 -16.73
N GLY A 411 4.05 -38.58 -17.96
CA GLY A 411 2.90 -39.43 -18.31
C GLY A 411 1.57 -38.70 -18.50
N LEU A 412 1.51 -37.38 -18.28
CA LEU A 412 0.28 -36.59 -18.47
C LEU A 412 -0.01 -36.31 -19.95
N PHE A 413 1.02 -35.96 -20.72
CA PHE A 413 0.95 -35.78 -22.17
C PHE A 413 1.60 -36.98 -22.85
N ARG A 414 0.87 -37.64 -23.76
CA ARG A 414 1.47 -38.67 -24.62
C ARG A 414 2.20 -37.98 -25.77
N PRO A 415 3.43 -38.38 -26.12
CA PRO A 415 4.06 -37.89 -27.34
C PRO A 415 3.14 -38.25 -28.52
N GLY A 416 2.71 -37.23 -29.27
CA GLY A 416 2.01 -37.44 -30.53
C GLY A 416 2.85 -38.29 -31.47
N PRO A 417 2.24 -39.01 -32.44
CA PRO A 417 3.01 -39.71 -33.46
C PRO A 417 3.93 -38.70 -34.15
N ALA A 418 5.22 -39.05 -34.26
CA ALA A 418 6.19 -38.23 -34.98
C ALA A 418 5.64 -37.93 -36.39
N PRO A 419 5.77 -36.69 -36.91
CA PRO A 419 5.30 -36.37 -38.24
C PRO A 419 5.95 -37.33 -39.24
N ALA A 420 5.13 -37.97 -40.08
CA ALA A 420 5.61 -38.81 -41.16
C ALA A 420 6.54 -37.98 -42.04
N ARG A 421 7.79 -38.43 -42.17
CA ARG A 421 8.83 -37.79 -42.99
C ARG A 421 8.51 -37.83 -44.47
#